data_AF-A0A1S5T5A6-F1
#
_entry.id   AF-A0A1S5T5A6-F1
#
_cell.length_a   1.000
_cell.length_b   1.000
_cell.length_c   1.000
_cell.angle_alpha   90.00
_cell.angle_beta   90.00
_cell.angle_gamma   90.00
#
_symmetry.space_group_name_H-M   'P 1'
#
loop_
_entity.id
_entity.type
_entity.pdbx_description
1 polymer ?
#
loop_
_entity_poly.entity_id
_entity_poly.type
_entity_poly.pdbx_seq_one_letter_code
_entity_poly.pdbx_strand_id
1 'polypeptide(L)'
;IGLILALIACKQNVSSLDEKNSVSVDLPGGMKVLVSKEKDKDGKYSLMATVEKLELKGTSDKSNGSGVLEGEKADKSKAKLTISQDLNQTTFE
;
A
#
# COMPACT_ATOMS: atom_id res chain seq x y z
N ILE A 1 -12.79 35.42 18.69
CA ILE A 1 -11.47 35.00 18.18
C ILE A 1 -11.34 33.51 18.51
N GLY A 2 -11.82 32.54 17.73
CA GLY A 2 -11.94 32.50 16.28
C GLY A 2 -10.69 31.87 15.64
N LEU A 3 -10.19 30.75 16.15
CA LEU A 3 -9.14 29.99 15.47
C LEU A 3 -9.11 28.52 15.90
N ILE A 4 -10.09 27.75 15.44
CA ILE A 4 -9.95 26.30 15.29
C ILE A 4 -9.36 26.13 13.89
N LEU A 5 -8.03 26.00 13.77
CA LEU A 5 -7.44 25.42 12.56
C LEU A 5 -7.08 23.97 12.86
N ALA A 6 -7.66 23.13 12.03
CA ALA A 6 -7.79 21.70 12.16
C ALA A 6 -6.44 20.98 12.27
N LEU A 7 -6.51 19.83 12.94
CA LEU A 7 -5.57 18.75 12.86
C LEU A 7 -5.16 18.50 11.39
N ILE A 8 -3.88 18.67 11.07
CA ILE A 8 -3.29 18.07 9.87
C ILE A 8 -2.18 17.15 10.38
N ALA A 9 -2.61 16.07 11.02
CA ALA A 9 -1.79 14.88 11.20
C ALA A 9 -2.08 13.93 10.05
N CYS A 10 -1.44 14.16 8.90
CA CYS A 10 -1.13 13.10 7.94
C CYS A 10 0.36 13.29 7.61
N LYS A 11 1.25 12.83 8.50
CA LYS A 11 1.90 11.53 8.31
C LYS A 11 2.49 11.41 6.90
N GLN A 12 3.39 12.32 6.53
CA GLN A 12 4.43 12.03 5.55
C GLN A 12 5.42 11.06 6.21
N ASN A 13 4.97 9.83 6.43
CA ASN A 13 5.86 8.69 6.53
C ASN A 13 5.64 7.82 5.31
N VAL A 14 5.91 8.40 4.15
CA VAL A 14 6.41 7.60 3.04
C VAL A 14 7.79 7.13 3.49
N SER A 15 7.82 6.09 4.34
CA SER A 15 8.97 5.20 4.40
C SER A 15 9.16 4.76 2.96
N SER A 16 10.10 5.38 2.25
CA SER A 16 10.41 4.99 0.88
C SER A 16 10.65 3.50 0.91
N LEU A 17 9.71 2.76 0.32
CA LEU A 17 9.80 1.32 0.21
C LEU A 17 10.90 1.07 -0.81
N ASP A 18 12.13 1.06 -0.34
CA ASP A 18 13.30 0.77 -1.14
C ASP A 18 13.34 -0.75 -1.39
N GLU A 19 13.71 -1.14 -2.60
CA GLU A 19 13.81 -2.55 -3.00
C GLU A 19 14.76 -3.33 -2.07
N LYS A 20 15.70 -2.65 -1.39
CA LYS A 20 16.60 -3.27 -0.39
C LYS A 20 15.93 -3.54 0.96
N ASN A 21 14.85 -2.85 1.32
CA ASN A 21 14.13 -3.02 2.60
C ASN A 21 12.73 -3.62 2.44
N SER A 22 12.45 -4.22 1.28
CA SER A 22 11.16 -4.82 0.98
C SER A 22 11.29 -6.25 0.46
N VAL A 23 10.26 -7.03 0.72
CA VAL A 23 10.10 -8.41 0.26
C VAL A 23 9.11 -8.38 -0.88
N SER A 24 9.51 -8.86 -2.05
CA SER A 24 8.60 -9.08 -3.17
C SER A 24 7.85 -10.38 -2.96
N VAL A 25 6.52 -10.31 -3.06
CA VAL A 25 5.60 -11.44 -3.02
C VAL A 25 4.92 -11.52 -4.37
N ASP A 26 4.98 -12.70 -4.97
CA ASP A 26 4.30 -12.99 -6.23
C ASP A 26 2.83 -13.33 -5.95
N LEU A 27 1.94 -12.71 -6.69
CA LEU A 27 0.49 -12.85 -6.56
C LEU A 27 -0.09 -13.53 -7.80
N PRO A 28 -1.23 -14.20 -7.66
CA PRO A 28 -1.94 -14.78 -8.80
C PRO A 28 -2.22 -13.71 -9.87
N GLY A 29 -2.05 -14.07 -11.14
CA GLY A 29 -2.13 -13.13 -12.26
C GLY A 29 -0.82 -12.42 -12.60
N GLY A 30 0.31 -12.83 -12.01
CA GLY A 30 1.64 -12.29 -12.34
C GLY A 30 1.89 -10.90 -11.74
N MET A 31 1.09 -10.50 -10.75
CA MET A 31 1.27 -9.25 -10.03
C MET A 31 2.34 -9.44 -8.95
N LYS A 32 3.13 -8.40 -8.69
CA LYS A 32 4.11 -8.39 -7.60
C LYS A 32 3.75 -7.31 -6.60
N VAL A 33 3.71 -7.70 -5.33
CA VAL A 33 3.58 -6.75 -4.21
C VAL A 33 4.88 -6.72 -3.43
N LEU A 34 5.36 -5.52 -3.16
CA LEU A 34 6.49 -5.25 -2.29
C LEU A 34 5.96 -4.99 -0.88
N VAL A 35 6.52 -5.67 0.10
CA VAL A 35 6.15 -5.58 1.51
C VAL A 35 7.34 -5.08 2.31
N SER A 36 7.19 -4.04 3.13
CA SER A 36 8.28 -3.63 4.02
C SER A 36 8.74 -4.77 4.90
N LYS A 37 10.06 -4.89 5.12
CA LYS A 37 10.60 -5.84 6.10
C LYS A 37 10.30 -5.40 7.53
N GLU A 38 10.20 -4.10 7.75
CA GLU A 38 9.93 -3.47 9.03
C GLU A 38 8.54 -2.85 9.07
N LYS A 39 8.01 -2.73 10.29
CA LYS A 39 6.75 -2.03 10.53
C LYS A 39 6.99 -0.53 10.52
N ASP A 40 6.03 0.19 9.96
CA ASP A 40 5.92 1.63 10.03
C ASP A 40 5.66 2.11 11.47
N LYS A 41 5.61 3.42 11.67
CA LYS A 41 5.29 4.06 12.95
C LYS A 41 3.91 3.67 13.52
N ASP A 42 3.00 3.19 12.67
CA ASP A 42 1.70 2.64 13.08
C ASP A 42 1.76 1.14 13.49
N GLY A 43 2.93 0.51 13.46
CA GLY A 43 3.08 -0.92 13.72
C GLY A 43 2.59 -1.81 12.58
N LYS A 44 2.37 -1.24 11.37
CA LYS A 44 1.92 -1.94 10.16
C LYS A 44 3.01 -2.03 9.11
N TYR A 45 2.99 -3.05 8.27
CA TYR A 45 3.85 -3.19 7.11
C TYR A 45 3.36 -2.33 5.95
N SER A 46 4.25 -1.58 5.31
CA SER A 46 3.90 -0.85 4.09
C SER A 46 3.86 -1.81 2.90
N LEU A 47 2.86 -1.65 2.05
CA LEU A 47 2.65 -2.42 0.84
C LEU A 47 2.74 -1.51 -0.38
N MET A 48 3.39 -1.96 -1.44
CA MET A 48 3.40 -1.27 -2.73
C MET A 48 3.25 -2.28 -3.85
N ALA A 49 2.36 -2.00 -4.80
CA ALA A 49 2.19 -2.81 -5.99
C ALA A 49 2.13 -1.90 -7.21
N THR A 50 2.65 -2.37 -8.33
CA THR A 50 2.53 -1.68 -9.61
C THR A 50 1.57 -2.44 -10.50
N VAL A 51 0.42 -1.85 -10.81
CA VAL A 51 -0.61 -2.44 -11.68
C VAL A 51 -0.78 -1.53 -12.88
N GLU A 52 -0.55 -2.00 -14.11
CA GLU A 52 -0.71 -1.18 -15.32
C GLU A 52 0.04 0.18 -15.29
N LYS A 53 1.27 0.20 -14.76
CA LYS A 53 2.08 1.43 -14.52
C LYS A 53 1.49 2.40 -13.48
N LEU A 54 0.49 1.97 -12.74
CA LEU A 54 -0.06 2.66 -11.58
C LEU A 54 0.59 2.13 -10.30
N GLU A 55 1.22 3.01 -9.53
CA GLU A 55 1.70 2.68 -8.19
C GLU A 55 0.56 2.75 -7.18
N LEU A 56 0.23 1.60 -6.61
CA LEU A 56 -0.72 1.46 -5.51
C LEU A 56 0.08 1.31 -4.22
N LYS A 57 -0.30 2.04 -3.18
CA LYS A 57 0.36 2.01 -1.87
C LYS A 57 -0.67 1.72 -0.79
N GLY A 58 -0.26 0.97 0.22
CA GLY A 58 -1.13 0.55 1.31
C GLY A 58 -0.35 0.26 2.57
N THR A 59 -1.07 -0.06 3.64
CA THR A 59 -0.47 -0.61 4.86
C THR A 59 -1.26 -1.82 5.30
N SER A 60 -0.58 -2.79 5.91
CA SER A 60 -1.19 -4.02 6.37
C SER A 60 -0.59 -4.48 7.69
N ASP A 61 -1.41 -5.10 8.52
CA ASP A 61 -0.96 -5.70 9.77
C ASP A 61 -0.10 -6.95 9.55
N LYS A 62 -0.16 -7.54 8.34
CA LYS A 62 0.55 -8.76 7.96
C LYS A 62 1.70 -8.48 7.00
N SER A 63 2.80 -9.23 7.17
CA SER A 63 3.99 -9.17 6.30
C SER A 63 3.92 -10.09 5.08
N ASN A 64 2.81 -10.80 4.88
CA ASN A 64 2.63 -11.74 3.77
C ASN A 64 2.23 -11.04 2.45
N GLY A 65 2.03 -9.73 2.46
CA GLY A 65 1.59 -8.98 1.28
C GLY A 65 0.07 -8.88 1.13
N SER A 66 -0.71 -9.53 1.99
CA SER A 66 -2.16 -9.37 2.01
C SER A 66 -2.55 -8.00 2.56
N GLY A 67 -3.65 -7.43 2.07
CA GLY A 67 -4.11 -6.11 2.47
C GLY A 67 -4.85 -5.38 1.37
N VAL A 68 -5.02 -4.08 1.58
CA VAL A 68 -5.64 -3.18 0.60
C VAL A 68 -4.62 -2.13 0.22
N LEU A 69 -4.42 -1.94 -1.08
CA LEU A 69 -3.62 -0.89 -1.66
C LEU A 69 -4.51 0.04 -2.46
N GLU A 70 -4.26 1.33 -2.34
CA GLU A 70 -5.01 2.36 -3.03
C GLU A 70 -4.05 3.22 -3.83
N GLY A 71 -4.53 3.78 -4.94
CA GLY A 71 -3.80 4.72 -5.74
C GLY A 71 -4.73 5.60 -6.57
N GLU A 72 -4.17 6.66 -7.14
CA GLU A 72 -4.89 7.60 -7.97
C GLU A 72 -4.36 7.51 -9.41
N LYS A 73 -5.25 7.17 -10.34
CA LYS A 73 -4.95 7.13 -11.78
C LYS A 73 -4.72 8.56 -12.30
N ALA A 74 -4.07 8.67 -13.46
CA ALA A 74 -3.88 9.98 -14.13
C ALA A 74 -5.20 10.72 -14.39
N ASP A 75 -6.30 9.97 -14.52
CA ASP A 75 -7.66 10.45 -14.68
C ASP A 75 -8.31 10.95 -13.35
N LYS A 76 -7.57 10.98 -12.24
CA LYS A 76 -8.07 11.19 -10.86
C LYS A 76 -9.07 10.14 -10.36
N SER A 77 -9.33 9.11 -11.17
CA SER A 77 -10.07 7.93 -10.74
C SER A 77 -9.28 7.18 -9.68
N LYS A 78 -9.96 6.79 -8.59
CA LYS A 78 -9.37 5.94 -7.55
C LYS A 78 -9.20 4.53 -8.09
N ALA A 79 -8.09 3.91 -7.73
CA ALA A 79 -7.82 2.51 -7.97
C ALA A 79 -7.61 1.81 -6.63
N LYS A 80 -8.15 0.60 -6.51
CA LYS A 80 -8.06 -0.18 -5.28
C LYS A 80 -7.69 -1.62 -5.63
N LEU A 81 -6.58 -2.08 -5.07
CA LEU A 81 -6.17 -3.49 -5.14
C LEU A 81 -6.38 -4.12 -3.77
N THR A 82 -7.25 -5.11 -3.71
CA THR A 82 -7.48 -5.93 -2.52
C THR A 82 -6.81 -7.29 -2.72
N ILE A 83 -5.91 -7.64 -1.81
CA ILE A 83 -5.17 -8.91 -1.83
C ILE A 83 -5.70 -9.75 -0.67
N SER A 84 -6.26 -10.92 -0.99
CA SER A 84 -6.80 -11.85 0.01
C SER A 84 -5.71 -12.31 0.98
N GLN A 85 -6.11 -12.63 2.21
CA GLN A 85 -5.16 -13.05 3.25
C GLN A 85 -4.41 -14.33 2.92
N ASP A 86 -5.04 -15.21 2.17
CA ASP A 86 -4.48 -16.48 1.69
C ASP A 86 -3.67 -16.33 0.40
N LEU A 87 -3.52 -15.11 -0.14
CA LEU A 87 -2.81 -14.78 -1.37
C LEU A 87 -3.29 -15.56 -2.61
N ASN A 88 -4.44 -16.23 -2.52
CA ASN A 88 -5.03 -17.03 -3.59
C ASN A 88 -5.85 -16.20 -4.58
N GLN A 89 -6.20 -14.96 -4.21
CA GLN A 89 -7.05 -14.08 -4.98
C GLN A 89 -6.63 -12.62 -4.79
N THR A 90 -6.71 -11.88 -5.89
CA THR A 90 -6.50 -10.43 -5.95
C THR A 90 -7.63 -9.80 -6.73
N THR A 91 -8.17 -8.69 -6.21
CA THR A 91 -9.26 -7.94 -6.83
C THR A 91 -8.78 -6.52 -7.08
N PHE A 92 -8.82 -6.08 -8.34
CA PHE A 92 -8.46 -4.72 -8.74
C PHE A 92 -9.70 -3.99 -9.25
N GLU A 93 -9.99 -2.82 -8.69
CA GLU A 93 -11.10 -1.91 -9.02
C GLU A 93 -10.57 -0.53 -9.44
#